data_AF-A0A2I1DJ72-F1
#
_entry.id   AF-A0A2I1DJ72-F1
#
_cell.length_a   1.000
_cell.length_b   1.000
_cell.length_c   1.000
_cell.angle_alpha   90.00
_cell.angle_beta   90.00
_cell.angle_gamma   90.00
#
_symmetry.space_group_name_H-M   'P 1'
#
loop_
_entity.id
_entity.type
_entity.pdbx_description
1 polymer ?
#
loop_
_entity_poly.entity_id
_entity_poly.type
_entity_poly.pdbx_seq_one_letter_code
_entity_poly.pdbx_strand_id
1 'polypeptide(L)'
;MRKPINPREDGLTLIEAMAALAIFAIGSLGILSLFLGSFSMSAQNQNLTSGYEIAQSAVGVLRANGANALSLNGAKVSAKQASNSLLSPVSQVMSAYGMPAQSQVSLAVTSHNNNGQCPCTATVSVSWGNGAQTYTTQTIVGY
;
A
#
# COMPACT_ATOMS: atom_id res chain seq x y z
N MET A 1 -3.77 73.07 32.62
CA MET A 1 -4.20 71.72 33.06
C MET A 1 -3.89 70.73 31.95
N ARG A 2 -2.87 69.87 32.10
CA ARG A 2 -2.60 68.77 31.16
C ARG A 2 -3.09 67.47 31.80
N LYS A 3 -4.00 66.78 31.12
CA LYS A 3 -4.52 65.46 31.50
C LYS A 3 -3.39 64.45 31.36
N PRO A 4 -3.03 63.66 32.39
CA PRO A 4 -2.08 62.58 32.21
C PRO A 4 -2.73 61.50 31.33
N ILE A 5 -2.06 61.19 30.22
CA ILE A 5 -2.34 60.00 29.42
C ILE A 5 -1.63 58.88 30.18
N ASN A 6 -2.38 58.00 30.84
CA ASN A 6 -1.81 56.76 31.36
C ASN A 6 -1.34 55.94 30.14
N PRO A 7 -0.04 55.64 30.01
CA PRO A 7 0.37 54.58 29.12
C PRO A 7 -0.18 53.29 29.74
N ARG A 8 -1.16 52.66 29.09
CA ARG A 8 -1.39 51.23 29.33
C ARG A 8 -0.15 50.54 28.78
N GLU A 9 0.66 50.03 29.70
CA GLU A 9 1.73 49.11 29.35
C GLU A 9 1.05 47.82 28.87
N ASP A 10 0.82 47.72 27.57
CA ASP A 10 0.41 46.49 26.88
C ASP A 10 1.61 45.52 26.86
N GLY A 11 2.01 45.07 28.04
CA GLY A 11 3.08 44.09 28.25
C GLY A 11 2.48 42.70 28.42
N LEU A 12 2.97 41.74 27.63
CA LEU A 12 2.57 40.34 27.70
C LEU A 12 2.78 39.81 29.12
N THR A 13 1.69 39.55 29.85
CA THR A 13 1.80 39.05 31.23
C THR A 13 2.30 37.61 31.20
N LEU A 14 3.11 37.19 32.19
CA LEU A 14 3.68 35.84 32.22
C LEU A 14 2.59 34.75 32.21
N ILE A 15 1.45 35.02 32.83
CA ILE A 15 0.26 34.14 32.83
C ILE A 15 -0.34 34.03 31.43
N GLU A 16 -0.45 35.13 30.71
CA GLU A 16 -0.96 35.15 29.32
C GLU A 16 -0.02 34.40 28.37
N ALA A 17 1.29 34.53 28.55
CA ALA A 17 2.28 33.74 27.80
C ALA A 17 2.13 32.24 28.06
N MET A 18 1.92 31.84 29.32
CA MET A 18 1.70 30.43 29.68
C MET A 18 0.36 29.90 29.15
N ALA A 19 -0.70 30.71 29.21
CA ALA A 19 -2.00 30.35 28.63
C ALA A 19 -1.90 30.18 27.11
N ALA A 20 -1.21 31.09 26.42
CA ALA A 20 -0.98 31.02 24.97
C ALA A 20 -0.17 29.77 24.58
N LEU A 21 0.89 29.44 25.34
CA LEU A 21 1.68 28.22 25.13
C LEU A 21 0.85 26.95 25.36
N ALA A 22 -0.02 26.93 26.37
CA ALA A 22 -0.90 25.79 26.63
C ALA A 22 -1.89 25.56 25.48
N ILE A 23 -2.53 26.63 24.98
CA ILE A 23 -3.44 26.55 23.82
C ILE A 23 -2.67 26.10 22.57
N PHE A 24 -1.48 26.64 22.35
CA PHE A 24 -0.63 26.26 21.23
C PHE A 24 -0.20 24.77 21.30
N ALA A 25 0.16 24.27 22.48
CA ALA A 25 0.53 22.88 22.68
C ALA A 25 -0.66 21.93 22.42
N ILE A 26 -1.84 22.25 22.92
CA ILE A 26 -3.05 21.44 22.68
C ILE A 26 -3.44 21.48 21.19
N GLY A 27 -3.39 22.67 20.57
CA GLY A 27 -3.69 22.85 19.15
C GLY A 27 -2.73 22.07 18.24
N SER A 28 -1.42 22.13 18.51
CA SER A 28 -0.40 21.42 17.74
C SER A 28 -0.52 19.89 17.86
N LEU A 29 -0.85 19.36 19.04
CA LEU A 29 -1.13 17.93 19.22
C LEU A 29 -2.38 17.47 18.45
N GLY A 30 -3.43 18.29 18.44
CA GLY A 30 -4.63 18.03 17.65
C GLY A 30 -4.33 17.94 16.15
N ILE A 31 -3.55 18.90 15.62
CA ILE A 31 -3.14 18.93 14.21
C ILE A 31 -2.25 17.72 13.88
N LEU A 32 -1.29 17.37 14.74
CA LEU A 32 -0.41 16.22 14.54
C LEU A 32 -1.19 14.90 14.38
N SER A 33 -2.26 14.72 15.17
CA SER A 33 -3.09 13.52 15.09
C SER A 33 -3.78 13.36 13.72
N LEU A 34 -4.22 14.48 13.12
CA LEU A 34 -4.81 14.50 11.78
C LEU A 34 -3.78 14.22 10.69
N PHE A 35 -2.56 14.74 10.83
CA PHE A 35 -1.46 14.43 9.91
C PHE A 35 -1.08 12.95 9.94
N LEU A 36 -0.96 12.36 11.13
CA LEU A 36 -0.67 10.93 11.28
C LEU A 36 -1.76 10.05 10.65
N GLY A 37 -3.04 10.39 10.86
CA GLY A 37 -4.17 9.71 10.21
C GLY A 37 -4.17 9.86 8.68
N SER A 38 -3.76 11.02 8.17
CA SER A 38 -3.65 11.25 6.73
C SER A 38 -2.53 10.42 6.09
N PHE A 39 -1.39 10.27 6.77
CA PHE A 39 -0.30 9.41 6.31
C PHE A 39 -0.69 7.93 6.27
N SER A 40 -1.40 7.42 7.29
CA SER A 40 -1.84 6.02 7.29
C SER A 40 -2.85 5.74 6.19
N MET A 41 -3.79 6.66 5.94
CA MET A 41 -4.76 6.53 4.85
C MET A 41 -4.09 6.61 3.47
N SER A 42 -3.12 7.52 3.29
CA SER A 42 -2.36 7.61 2.04
C SER A 42 -1.54 6.35 1.77
N ALA A 43 -0.85 5.81 2.79
CA ALA A 43 -0.08 4.57 2.67
C ALA A 43 -0.98 3.38 2.33
N GLN A 44 -2.19 3.32 2.92
CA GLN A 44 -3.15 2.27 2.63
C GLN A 44 -3.64 2.32 1.18
N ASN A 45 -4.01 3.50 0.68
CA ASN A 45 -4.43 3.68 -0.72
C ASN A 45 -3.30 3.38 -1.71
N GLN A 46 -2.07 3.78 -1.38
CA GLN A 46 -0.89 3.47 -2.18
C GLN A 46 -0.64 1.95 -2.26
N ASN A 47 -0.78 1.23 -1.15
CA ASN A 47 -0.60 -0.22 -1.11
C ASN A 47 -1.71 -0.96 -1.88
N LEU A 48 -2.95 -0.48 -1.85
CA LEU A 48 -4.04 -1.04 -2.65
C LEU A 48 -3.81 -0.83 -4.14
N THR A 49 -3.41 0.38 -4.53
CA THR A 49 -3.13 0.73 -5.94
C THR A 49 -1.95 -0.09 -6.47
N SER A 50 -0.84 -0.15 -5.74
CA SER A 50 0.31 -0.97 -6.12
C SER A 50 -0.04 -2.46 -6.12
N GLY A 51 -0.83 -2.94 -5.15
CA GLY A 51 -1.33 -4.31 -5.11
C GLY A 51 -2.15 -4.68 -6.36
N TYR A 52 -3.00 -3.76 -6.83
CA TYR A 52 -3.72 -3.91 -8.10
C TYR A 52 -2.78 -3.99 -9.30
N GLU A 53 -1.82 -3.07 -9.42
CA GLU A 53 -0.89 -3.02 -10.56
C GLU A 53 0.03 -4.24 -10.61
N ILE A 54 0.50 -4.70 -9.45
CA ILE A 54 1.29 -5.95 -9.31
C ILE A 54 0.42 -7.15 -9.72
N ALA A 55 -0.83 -7.21 -9.27
CA ALA A 55 -1.74 -8.28 -9.65
C ALA A 55 -1.99 -8.30 -11.16
N GLN A 56 -2.17 -7.13 -11.78
CA GLN A 56 -2.30 -7.01 -13.23
C GLN A 56 -1.03 -7.42 -13.99
N SER A 57 0.15 -7.11 -13.46
CA SER A 57 1.42 -7.59 -14.02
C SER A 57 1.51 -9.13 -13.98
N ALA A 58 1.15 -9.75 -12.85
CA ALA A 58 1.12 -11.20 -12.71
C ALA A 58 0.07 -11.85 -13.64
N VAL A 59 -1.12 -11.25 -13.76
CA VAL A 59 -2.13 -11.66 -14.74
C VAL A 59 -1.59 -11.54 -16.17
N GLY A 60 -0.88 -10.47 -16.48
CA GLY A 60 -0.23 -10.27 -17.78
C GLY A 60 0.75 -11.41 -18.11
N VAL A 61 1.58 -11.81 -17.14
CA VAL A 61 2.48 -12.97 -17.29
C VAL A 61 1.68 -14.26 -17.49
N LEU A 62 0.64 -14.51 -16.70
CA LEU A 62 -0.21 -15.70 -16.85
C LEU A 62 -0.87 -15.76 -18.23
N ARG A 63 -1.39 -14.64 -18.73
CA ARG A 63 -1.99 -14.53 -20.07
C ARG A 63 -0.97 -14.75 -21.17
N ALA A 64 0.24 -14.20 -21.03
CA ALA A 64 1.33 -14.39 -21.99
C ALA A 64 1.79 -15.86 -22.07
N ASN A 65 1.66 -16.61 -20.97
CA ASN A 65 1.99 -18.04 -20.93
C ASN A 65 0.85 -18.94 -21.43
N GLY A 66 -0.39 -18.42 -21.54
CA GLY A 66 -1.52 -19.10 -22.17
C GLY A 66 -1.74 -20.52 -21.65
N ALA A 67 -1.58 -21.51 -22.55
CA ALA A 67 -1.73 -22.93 -22.25
C ALA A 67 -0.77 -23.46 -21.16
N ASN A 68 0.38 -22.82 -20.98
CA ASN A 68 1.41 -23.21 -20.00
C ASN A 68 1.21 -22.53 -18.62
N ALA A 69 0.17 -21.71 -18.45
CA ALA A 69 -0.08 -20.99 -17.19
C ALA A 69 -0.24 -21.93 -15.98
N LEU A 70 -0.68 -23.17 -16.20
CA LEU A 70 -0.80 -24.18 -15.13
C LEU A 70 0.55 -24.50 -14.46
N SER A 71 1.68 -24.35 -15.17
CA SER A 71 3.02 -24.55 -14.61
C SER A 71 3.42 -23.51 -13.55
N LEU A 72 2.68 -22.39 -13.50
CA LEU A 72 2.87 -21.31 -12.53
C LEU A 72 1.99 -21.49 -11.28
N ASN A 73 1.25 -22.59 -11.17
CA ASN A 73 0.45 -22.89 -9.99
C ASN A 73 1.34 -23.03 -8.74
N GLY A 74 0.96 -22.36 -7.65
CA GLY A 74 1.72 -22.35 -6.40
C GLY A 74 2.98 -21.47 -6.44
N ALA A 75 3.23 -20.78 -7.56
CA ALA A 75 4.35 -19.87 -7.65
C ALA A 75 4.18 -18.68 -6.72
N LYS A 76 5.30 -18.25 -6.15
CA LYS A 76 5.41 -17.20 -5.14
C LYS A 76 6.39 -16.13 -5.60
N VAL A 77 6.01 -14.88 -5.45
CA VAL A 77 6.86 -13.73 -5.80
C VAL A 77 6.98 -12.80 -4.61
N SER A 78 8.17 -12.30 -4.38
CA SER A 78 8.46 -11.23 -3.43
C SER A 78 9.18 -10.11 -4.19
N ALA A 79 9.32 -8.95 -3.55
CA ALA A 79 10.10 -7.85 -4.14
C ALA A 79 11.54 -8.27 -4.48
N LYS A 80 12.15 -9.20 -3.72
CA LYS A 80 13.54 -9.62 -3.93
C LYS A 80 13.70 -10.77 -4.92
N GLN A 81 12.73 -11.69 -4.94
CA GLN A 81 12.86 -12.95 -5.66
C GLN A 81 11.50 -13.46 -6.13
N ALA A 82 11.52 -14.07 -7.32
CA ALA A 82 10.42 -14.85 -7.85
C ALA A 82 10.78 -16.34 -7.80
N SER A 83 9.83 -17.21 -7.42
CA SER A 83 10.03 -18.66 -7.42
C SER A 83 10.17 -19.26 -8.82
N ASN A 84 9.77 -18.51 -9.85
CA ASN A 84 9.86 -18.89 -11.25
C ASN A 84 10.41 -17.69 -12.06
N SER A 85 11.33 -17.92 -12.99
CA SER A 85 11.94 -16.88 -13.81
C SER A 85 10.93 -16.10 -14.66
N LEU A 86 9.84 -16.74 -15.08
CA LEU A 86 8.75 -16.10 -15.82
C LEU A 86 8.05 -15.00 -15.02
N LEU A 87 8.12 -15.07 -13.69
CA LEU A 87 7.54 -14.08 -12.77
C LEU A 87 8.55 -13.01 -12.34
N SER A 88 9.76 -12.99 -12.90
CA SER A 88 10.74 -11.92 -12.66
C SER A 88 10.18 -10.50 -12.92
N PRO A 89 9.39 -10.26 -13.99
CA PRO A 89 8.75 -8.95 -14.19
C PRO A 89 7.87 -8.53 -13.00
N VAL A 90 7.15 -9.47 -12.40
CA VAL A 90 6.30 -9.19 -11.23
C VAL A 90 7.15 -8.76 -10.03
N SER A 91 8.31 -9.41 -9.80
CA SER A 91 9.22 -9.00 -8.72
C SER A 91 9.84 -7.62 -8.93
N GLN A 92 10.13 -7.26 -10.19
CA GLN A 92 10.63 -5.93 -10.55
C GLN A 92 9.57 -4.86 -10.30
N VAL A 93 8.32 -5.13 -10.67
CA VAL A 93 7.18 -4.24 -10.41
C VAL A 93 6.99 -4.05 -8.90
N MET A 94 7.00 -5.14 -8.10
CA MET A 94 6.93 -5.05 -6.64
C MET A 94 8.04 -4.18 -6.05
N SER A 95 9.27 -4.32 -6.55
CA SER A 95 10.41 -3.49 -6.14
C SER A 95 10.24 -2.03 -6.55
N ALA A 96 9.74 -1.76 -7.76
CA ALA A 96 9.54 -0.41 -8.28
C ALA A 96 8.50 0.38 -7.47
N TYR A 97 7.44 -0.30 -7.01
CA TYR A 97 6.42 0.29 -6.12
C TYR A 97 6.86 0.40 -4.66
N GLY A 98 8.09 -0.03 -4.32
CA GLY A 98 8.61 0.05 -2.97
C GLY A 98 7.82 -0.80 -1.97
N MET A 99 7.23 -1.91 -2.41
CA MET A 99 6.45 -2.76 -1.51
C MET A 99 7.31 -3.27 -0.35
N PRO A 100 6.72 -3.40 0.86
CA PRO A 100 7.46 -3.85 2.03
C PRO A 100 8.04 -5.25 1.79
N ALA A 101 9.21 -5.54 2.36
CA ALA A 101 9.93 -6.81 2.10
C ALA A 101 9.14 -8.07 2.49
N GLN A 102 8.13 -7.93 3.36
CA GLN A 102 7.23 -8.99 3.78
C GLN A 102 6.02 -9.18 2.85
N SER A 103 5.94 -8.41 1.76
CA SER A 103 4.91 -8.57 0.74
C SER A 103 5.19 -9.81 -0.11
N GLN A 104 4.11 -10.51 -0.45
CA GLN A 104 4.18 -11.72 -1.26
C GLN A 104 3.02 -11.79 -2.23
N VAL A 105 3.31 -12.16 -3.47
CA VAL A 105 2.32 -12.60 -4.45
C VAL A 105 2.28 -14.11 -4.44
N SER A 106 1.08 -14.68 -4.39
CA SER A 106 0.83 -16.10 -4.56
C SER A 106 -0.10 -16.31 -5.74
N LEU A 107 0.25 -17.26 -6.61
CA LEU A 107 -0.54 -17.63 -7.75
C LEU A 107 -1.17 -19.01 -7.50
N ALA A 108 -2.48 -19.12 -7.69
CA ALA A 108 -3.19 -20.39 -7.71
C ALA A 108 -3.84 -20.55 -9.09
N VAL A 109 -3.47 -21.59 -9.82
CA VAL A 109 -3.98 -21.84 -11.18
C VAL A 109 -4.64 -23.21 -11.21
N THR A 110 -5.90 -23.25 -11.63
CA THR A 110 -6.71 -24.47 -11.66
C THR A 110 -7.28 -24.68 -13.07
N SER A 111 -6.95 -25.81 -13.70
CA SER A 111 -7.51 -26.16 -15.02
C SER A 111 -9.01 -26.43 -14.92
N HIS A 112 -9.78 -25.97 -15.91
CA HIS A 112 -11.21 -26.32 -16.01
C HIS A 112 -11.45 -27.76 -16.45
N ASN A 113 -10.52 -28.33 -17.21
CA ASN A 113 -10.75 -29.56 -17.94
C ASN A 113 -9.98 -30.77 -17.35
N ASN A 114 -9.25 -30.59 -16.24
CA ASN A 114 -8.47 -31.63 -15.50
C ASN A 114 -7.47 -32.44 -16.35
N ASN A 115 -7.22 -32.03 -17.58
CA ASN A 115 -6.38 -32.69 -18.57
C ASN A 115 -5.01 -32.00 -18.71
N GLY A 116 -4.62 -31.22 -17.70
CA GLY A 116 -3.29 -30.59 -17.62
C GLY A 116 -3.08 -29.42 -18.57
N GLN A 117 -4.13 -28.96 -19.26
CA GLN A 117 -4.10 -27.84 -20.20
C GLN A 117 -5.15 -26.79 -19.81
N CYS A 118 -4.88 -25.53 -20.16
CA CYS A 118 -5.86 -24.46 -20.02
C CYS A 118 -6.90 -24.50 -21.16
N PRO A 119 -8.12 -23.97 -20.96
CA PRO A 119 -8.48 -22.87 -20.08
C PRO A 119 -8.37 -23.18 -18.58
N CYS A 120 -7.76 -22.26 -17.84
CA CYS A 120 -7.55 -22.35 -16.40
C CYS A 120 -8.07 -21.09 -15.71
N THR A 121 -8.60 -21.26 -14.51
CA THR A 121 -8.86 -20.14 -13.60
C THR A 121 -7.58 -19.83 -12.85
N ALA A 122 -7.04 -18.63 -13.03
CA ALA A 122 -5.89 -18.13 -12.30
C ALA A 122 -6.32 -17.09 -11.27
N THR A 123 -6.01 -17.37 -10.01
CA THR A 123 -6.20 -16.49 -8.87
C THR A 123 -4.84 -15.93 -8.47
N VAL A 124 -4.72 -14.61 -8.44
CA VAL A 124 -3.52 -13.89 -8.00
C VAL A 124 -3.84 -13.19 -6.70
N SER A 125 -3.09 -13.52 -5.65
CA SER A 125 -3.22 -12.89 -4.34
C SER A 125 -1.94 -12.13 -4.01
N VAL A 126 -2.04 -10.82 -3.79
CA VAL A 126 -0.95 -9.95 -3.34
C VAL A 126 -1.21 -9.63 -1.87
N SER A 127 -0.34 -10.07 -0.98
CA SER A 127 -0.44 -9.84 0.45
C SER A 127 0.70 -8.96 0.96
N TRP A 128 0.42 -8.14 1.97
CA TRP A 128 1.41 -7.29 2.65
C TRP A 128 1.08 -7.14 4.14
N GLY A 129 2.01 -6.55 4.90
CA GLY A 129 1.88 -6.43 6.35
C GLY A 129 1.78 -7.79 7.06
N ASN A 130 2.63 -8.76 6.67
CA ASN A 130 2.58 -10.16 7.14
C ASN A 130 1.25 -10.88 6.86
N GLY A 131 0.57 -10.52 5.77
CA GLY A 131 -0.71 -11.14 5.40
C GLY A 131 -1.93 -10.50 6.07
N ALA A 132 -1.75 -9.43 6.86
CA ALA A 132 -2.87 -8.69 7.43
C ALA A 132 -3.75 -8.03 6.36
N GLN A 133 -3.15 -7.67 5.22
CA GLN A 133 -3.86 -7.09 4.08
C GLN A 133 -3.55 -7.92 2.83
N THR A 134 -4.60 -8.27 2.09
CA THR A 134 -4.49 -9.05 0.86
C THR A 134 -5.43 -8.50 -0.19
N TYR A 135 -4.90 -8.26 -1.38
CA TYR A 135 -5.64 -8.00 -2.59
C TYR A 135 -5.67 -9.28 -3.44
N THR A 136 -6.86 -9.74 -3.83
CA THR A 136 -7.00 -10.93 -4.66
C THR A 136 -7.80 -10.60 -5.90
N THR A 137 -7.32 -11.07 -7.05
CA THR A 137 -8.04 -11.02 -8.32
C THR A 137 -8.06 -12.39 -8.96
N GLN A 138 -9.10 -12.66 -9.77
CA GLN A 138 -9.27 -13.90 -10.48
C GLN A 138 -9.56 -13.62 -11.95
N THR A 139 -8.95 -14.40 -12.83
CA THR A 139 -9.13 -14.31 -14.28
C THR A 139 -9.09 -15.70 -14.90
N ILE A 140 -9.69 -15.83 -16.08
CA ILE A 140 -9.53 -17.02 -16.92
C ILE A 140 -8.39 -16.78 -17.91
N VAL A 141 -7.50 -17.77 -18.07
CA VAL A 141 -6.33 -17.75 -18.95
C VAL A 141 -6.24 -19.01 -19.80
N GLY A 142 -5.55 -18.93 -20.94
CA GLY A 142 -5.35 -20.07 -21.85
C GLY A 142 -6.51 -20.32 -22.80
N TYR A 143 -7.07 -19.24 -23.35
CA TYR A 143 -7.80 -19.26 -24.61
C TYR A 143 -6.82 -19.03 -25.77
#